data_AF-A0A2P6GKB1-F1
#
_entry.id   AF-A0A2P6GKB1-F1
#
_cell.length_a   1.000
_cell.length_b   1.000
_cell.length_c   1.000
_cell.angle_alpha   90.00
_cell.angle_beta   90.00
_cell.angle_gamma   90.00
#
_symmetry.space_group_name_H-M   'P 1'
#
loop_
_entity.id
_entity.type
_entity.pdbx_description
1 polymer ?
#
loop_
_entity_poly.entity_id
_entity_poly.type
_entity_poly.pdbx_seq_one_letter_code
_entity_poly.pdbx_strand_id
1 'polypeptide(L)'
;MDQNLRQSIQTNTFYYFLIVMVLTTISQLSTMMVIVFGNISGKELLVAASVVGPTLIGAFGIIRLLTNFMVLIKDMDEKIANTNYGKEVQNIPIHILRFVFSGIFVIVAIIQLIAIYN
;
A
#
# COMPACT_ATOMS: atom_id res chain seq x y z
N MET A 1 8.53 9.07 24.70
CA MET A 1 7.93 7.72 24.59
C MET A 1 8.99 6.71 25.00
N ASP A 2 8.62 5.66 25.71
CA ASP A 2 9.53 4.55 26.05
C ASP A 2 10.13 3.95 24.75
N GLN A 3 11.43 3.68 24.76
CA GLN A 3 12.17 3.11 23.62
C GLN A 3 11.65 1.72 23.24
N ASN A 4 11.25 0.90 24.21
CA ASN A 4 10.67 -0.42 23.95
C ASN A 4 9.30 -0.29 23.28
N LEU A 5 8.49 0.67 23.72
CA LEU A 5 7.20 0.97 23.11
C LEU A 5 7.36 1.49 21.68
N ARG A 6 8.34 2.38 21.44
CA ARG A 6 8.67 2.90 20.11
C ARG A 6 9.05 1.77 19.15
N GLN A 7 9.95 0.88 19.55
CA GLN A 7 10.39 -0.26 18.74
C GLN A 7 9.24 -1.23 18.45
N SER A 8 8.35 -1.47 19.42
CA SER A 8 7.16 -2.31 19.21
C SER A 8 6.23 -1.71 18.15
N ILE A 9 5.94 -0.40 18.22
CA ILE A 9 5.09 0.29 17.24
C ILE A 9 5.72 0.28 15.85
N GLN A 10 7.04 0.51 15.74
CA GLN A 10 7.77 0.45 14.47
C GLN A 10 7.68 -0.94 13.84
N THR A 11 7.99 -1.98 14.62
CA THR A 11 7.97 -3.38 14.17
C THR A 11 6.57 -3.79 13.72
N ASN A 12 5.54 -3.48 14.52
CA ASN A 12 4.16 -3.80 14.17
C ASN A 12 3.70 -3.07 12.90
N THR A 13 4.05 -1.79 12.76
CA THR A 13 3.72 -1.00 11.56
C THR A 13 4.38 -1.60 10.32
N PHE A 14 5.63 -2.05 10.42
CA PHE A 14 6.34 -2.72 9.34
C PHE A 14 5.72 -4.07 8.96
N TYR A 15 5.37 -4.90 9.94
CA TYR A 15 4.68 -6.17 9.64
C TYR A 15 3.30 -5.97 9.02
N TYR A 16 2.51 -5.01 9.52
CA TYR A 16 1.24 -4.67 8.89
C TYR A 16 1.42 -4.17 7.45
N PHE A 17 2.49 -3.42 7.18
CA PHE A 17 2.83 -3.02 5.82
C PHE A 17 3.08 -4.23 4.91
N LEU A 18 3.94 -5.16 5.33
CA LEU A 18 4.24 -6.35 4.55
C LEU A 18 3.00 -7.22 4.31
N ILE A 19 2.17 -7.41 5.34
CA ILE A 19 0.94 -8.20 5.23
C ILE A 19 -0.01 -7.57 4.22
N VAL A 20 -0.27 -6.26 4.32
CA VAL A 20 -1.15 -5.56 3.38
C VAL A 20 -0.61 -5.69 1.96
N MET A 21 0.70 -5.43 1.74
CA MET A 21 1.32 -5.53 0.43
C MET A 21 1.18 -6.91 -0.20
N VAL A 22 1.43 -7.98 0.57
CA VAL A 22 1.31 -9.36 0.09
C VAL A 22 -0.14 -9.70 -0.25
N LEU A 23 -1.08 -9.41 0.66
CA LEU A 23 -2.50 -9.71 0.43
C LEU A 23 -3.06 -8.95 -0.77
N THR A 24 -2.73 -7.66 -0.91
CA THR A 24 -3.17 -6.87 -2.06
C THR A 24 -2.54 -7.37 -3.35
N THR A 25 -1.28 -7.77 -3.34
CA THR A 25 -0.60 -8.30 -4.54
C THR A 25 -1.25 -9.61 -4.99
N ILE A 26 -1.47 -10.54 -4.07
CA ILE A 26 -2.15 -11.81 -4.37
C ILE A 26 -3.55 -11.55 -4.90
N SER A 27 -4.32 -10.66 -4.25
CA SER A 27 -5.66 -10.29 -4.72
C SER A 27 -5.64 -9.74 -6.15
N GLN A 28 -4.75 -8.80 -6.45
CA GLN A 28 -4.66 -8.16 -7.77
C GLN A 28 -4.27 -9.17 -8.86
N LEU A 29 -3.25 -10.00 -8.60
CA LEU A 29 -2.83 -11.05 -9.54
C LEU A 29 -3.93 -12.09 -9.78
N SER A 30 -4.67 -12.45 -8.72
CA SER A 30 -5.78 -13.40 -8.82
C SER A 30 -6.92 -12.84 -9.66
N THR A 31 -7.29 -11.58 -9.44
CA THR A 31 -8.32 -10.91 -10.25
C THR A 31 -7.89 -10.76 -11.70
N MET A 32 -6.62 -10.40 -11.96
CA MET A 32 -6.07 -10.35 -13.32
C MET A 32 -6.16 -11.71 -14.04
N MET A 33 -5.88 -12.82 -13.35
CA MET A 33 -6.05 -14.15 -13.94
C MET A 33 -7.50 -14.44 -14.31
N VAL A 34 -8.47 -14.06 -13.46
CA VAL A 34 -9.90 -14.23 -13.76
C VAL A 34 -10.33 -13.39 -14.96
N ILE A 35 -9.84 -12.15 -15.07
CA ILE A 35 -10.13 -11.27 -16.21
C ILE A 35 -9.58 -11.85 -17.51
N VAL A 36 -8.34 -12.36 -17.51
CA VAL A 36 -7.68 -12.81 -18.74
C VAL A 36 -8.13 -14.21 -19.18
N PHE A 37 -8.33 -15.13 -18.24
CA PHE A 37 -8.57 -16.55 -18.55
C PHE A 37 -9.96 -17.05 -18.20
N GLY A 38 -10.72 -16.31 -17.38
CA GLY A 38 -12.05 -16.71 -16.93
C GLY A 38 -13.14 -16.35 -17.92
N ASN A 39 -14.21 -17.15 -17.97
CA ASN A 39 -15.44 -16.75 -18.63
C ASN A 39 -16.26 -15.82 -17.71
N ILE A 40 -16.07 -14.52 -17.93
CA ILE A 40 -16.69 -13.45 -17.14
C ILE A 40 -18.05 -12.99 -17.68
N SER A 41 -18.53 -13.57 -18.79
CA SER A 41 -19.80 -13.19 -19.40
C SER A 41 -20.98 -13.33 -18.42
N GLY A 42 -21.75 -12.24 -18.26
CA GLY A 42 -22.85 -12.12 -17.32
C GLY A 42 -22.43 -11.98 -15.85
N LYS A 43 -21.13 -11.85 -15.56
CA LYS A 43 -20.56 -11.70 -14.21
C LYS A 43 -19.63 -10.49 -14.10
N GLU A 44 -19.65 -9.60 -15.08
CA GLU A 44 -18.74 -8.46 -15.23
C GLU A 44 -18.76 -7.56 -13.99
N LEU A 45 -19.95 -7.27 -13.46
CA LEU A 45 -20.13 -6.47 -12.24
C LEU A 45 -19.52 -7.13 -11.01
N LEU A 46 -19.61 -8.46 -10.88
CA LEU A 46 -19.03 -9.19 -9.76
C LEU A 46 -17.50 -9.17 -9.84
N VAL A 47 -16.96 -9.37 -11.04
CA VAL A 47 -15.50 -9.29 -11.27
C VAL A 47 -15.02 -7.85 -11.03
N ALA A 48 -15.74 -6.84 -11.51
CA ALA A 48 -15.43 -5.43 -11.27
C ALA A 48 -15.44 -5.07 -9.77
N ALA A 49 -16.39 -5.60 -8.99
CA ALA A 49 -16.41 -5.43 -7.54
C ALA A 49 -15.15 -6.01 -6.87
N SER A 50 -14.63 -7.13 -7.37
CA SER A 50 -13.38 -7.75 -6.91
C SER A 50 -12.11 -6.97 -7.32
N VAL A 51 -12.23 -6.02 -8.24
CA VAL A 51 -11.17 -5.03 -8.54
C VAL A 51 -11.29 -3.82 -7.61
N VAL A 52 -12.49 -3.22 -7.54
CA VAL A 52 -12.70 -1.94 -6.85
C VAL A 52 -12.45 -2.04 -5.35
N GLY A 53 -12.99 -3.07 -4.69
CA GLY A 53 -12.87 -3.24 -3.23
C GLY A 53 -11.41 -3.32 -2.77
N PRO A 54 -10.63 -4.32 -3.24
CA PRO A 54 -9.22 -4.45 -2.90
C PRO A 54 -8.36 -3.25 -3.30
N THR A 55 -8.70 -2.58 -4.40
CA THR A 55 -8.02 -1.35 -4.82
C THR A 55 -8.18 -0.24 -3.80
N LEU A 56 -9.41 0.04 -3.36
CA LEU A 56 -9.67 1.08 -2.36
C LEU A 56 -8.96 0.74 -1.04
N ILE A 57 -9.06 -0.51 -0.59
CA ILE A 57 -8.38 -0.97 0.63
C ILE A 57 -6.86 -0.81 0.49
N GLY A 58 -6.27 -1.17 -0.65
CA GLY A 58 -4.84 -0.99 -0.93
C GLY A 58 -4.42 0.48 -0.98
N ALA A 59 -5.19 1.32 -1.66
CA ALA A 59 -4.94 2.76 -1.79
C ALA A 59 -5.02 3.50 -0.45
N PHE A 60 -6.02 3.21 0.38
CA PHE A 60 -6.11 3.77 1.74
C PHE A 60 -5.06 3.16 2.67
N GLY A 61 -4.82 1.86 2.55
CA GLY A 61 -3.82 1.12 3.33
C GLY A 61 -2.43 1.73 3.16
N ILE A 62 -2.00 1.94 1.91
CA ILE A 62 -0.67 2.50 1.62
C ILE A 62 -0.52 3.94 2.14
N ILE A 63 -1.57 4.77 2.02
CA ILE A 63 -1.57 6.13 2.57
C ILE A 63 -1.39 6.09 4.09
N ARG A 64 -2.17 5.25 4.78
CA ARG A 64 -2.10 5.10 6.23
C ARG A 64 -0.71 4.61 6.67
N LEU A 65 -0.20 3.57 6.02
CA LEU A 65 1.09 2.96 6.36
C LEU A 65 2.24 3.96 6.18
N LEU A 66 2.30 4.66 5.05
CA LEU A 66 3.33 5.66 4.80
C LEU A 66 3.19 6.89 5.71
N THR A 67 1.96 7.26 6.08
CA THR A 67 1.75 8.29 7.10
C THR A 67 2.28 7.84 8.46
N ASN A 68 2.07 6.58 8.86
CA ASN A 68 2.65 6.05 10.09
C ASN A 68 4.19 6.02 10.04
N PHE A 69 4.79 5.59 8.92
CA PHE A 69 6.24 5.66 8.74
C PHE A 69 6.78 7.09 8.88
N MET A 70 6.07 8.09 8.32
CA MET A 70 6.45 9.48 8.47
C MET A 70 6.44 9.93 9.93
N VAL A 71 5.45 9.52 10.72
CA VAL A 71 5.41 9.80 12.17
C VAL A 71 6.56 9.11 12.89
N LEU A 72 6.86 7.85 12.55
CA LEU A 72 7.97 7.11 13.14
C LEU A 72 9.34 7.74 12.84
N ILE A 73 9.51 8.32 11.66
CA ILE A 73 10.72 9.05 11.27
C ILE A 73 10.83 10.38 12.02
N LYS A 74 9.72 11.08 12.22
CA LYS A 74 9.68 12.31 13.04
C LYS A 74 10.01 12.03 14.50
N ASP A 75 9.60 10.86 15.00
CA ASP A 75 9.90 10.39 16.34
C ASP A 75 11.28 9.74 16.47
N MET A 76 12.12 9.76 15.42
CA MET A 76 13.47 9.21 15.48
C MET A 76 14.32 9.92 16.55
N ASP A 77 15.08 9.17 17.35
CA ASP A 77 15.95 9.76 18.36
C ASP A 77 17.14 10.48 17.73
N GLU A 78 17.68 11.48 18.44
CA GLU A 78 18.77 12.33 17.93
C GLU A 78 20.03 11.55 17.57
N LYS A 79 20.34 10.44 18.26
CA LYS A 79 21.55 9.66 17.95
C LYS A 79 21.43 9.01 16.58
N ILE A 80 20.27 8.41 16.27
CA ILE A 80 20.03 7.80 14.96
C ILE A 80 19.83 8.87 13.88
N ALA A 81 19.08 9.93 14.18
CA ALA A 81 18.81 11.03 13.24
C ALA A 81 20.10 11.69 12.71
N ASN A 82 21.14 11.78 13.56
CA ASN A 82 22.42 12.39 13.18
C ASN A 82 23.36 11.48 12.37
N THR A 83 23.04 10.19 12.23
CA THR A 83 23.78 9.28 11.33
C THR A 83 23.49 9.59 9.86
N ASN A 84 24.35 9.15 8.95
CA ASN A 84 24.08 9.27 7.51
C ASN A 84 22.76 8.58 7.13
N TYR A 85 22.47 7.41 7.72
CA TYR A 85 21.22 6.70 7.51
C TYR A 85 20.00 7.53 7.95
N GLY A 86 20.04 8.12 9.15
CA GLY A 86 18.96 8.94 9.68
C GLY A 86 18.66 10.15 8.81
N LYS A 87 19.71 10.85 8.34
CA LYS A 87 19.59 12.00 7.43
C LYS A 87 18.93 11.62 6.10
N GLU A 88 19.39 10.52 5.48
CA GLU A 88 18.80 10.04 4.22
C GLU A 88 17.32 9.66 4.39
N VAL A 89 16.99 8.92 5.45
CA VAL A 89 15.61 8.49 5.73
C VAL A 89 14.68 9.68 5.98
N GLN A 90 15.15 10.69 6.71
CA GLN A 90 14.38 11.92 6.96
C GLN A 90 14.14 12.75 5.69
N ASN A 91 15.03 12.67 4.72
CA ASN A 91 14.90 13.36 3.43
C ASN A 91 13.94 12.67 2.46
N ILE A 92 13.49 11.44 2.74
CA ILE A 92 12.55 10.75 1.87
C ILE A 92 11.23 11.53 1.82
N PRO A 93 10.72 11.91 0.63
CA PRO A 93 9.49 12.68 0.48
C PRO A 93 8.24 11.79 0.64
N ILE A 94 8.08 11.13 1.80
CA ILE A 94 6.99 10.18 2.08
C ILE A 94 5.61 10.83 1.91
N HIS A 95 5.51 12.13 2.18
CA HIS A 95 4.28 12.91 2.04
C HIS A 95 3.78 12.98 0.59
N ILE A 96 4.69 12.91 -0.40
CA ILE A 96 4.38 12.82 -1.84
C ILE A 96 4.22 11.35 -2.24
N LEU A 97 5.19 10.50 -1.85
CA LEU A 97 5.20 9.09 -2.26
C LEU A 97 3.92 8.35 -1.88
N ARG A 98 3.30 8.68 -0.75
CA ARG A 98 2.03 8.07 -0.33
C ARG A 98 0.89 8.28 -1.33
N PHE A 99 0.85 9.44 -2.00
CA PHE A 99 -0.14 9.72 -3.03
C PHE A 99 0.25 9.09 -4.36
N VAL A 100 1.55 9.07 -4.69
CA VAL A 100 2.04 8.39 -5.90
C VAL A 100 1.70 6.90 -5.87
N PHE A 101 2.03 6.20 -4.78
CA PHE A 101 1.72 4.77 -4.66
C PHE A 101 0.23 4.49 -4.60
N SER A 102 -0.55 5.33 -3.91
CA SER A 102 -2.02 5.24 -3.93
C SER A 102 -2.58 5.42 -5.35
N GLY A 103 -2.04 6.36 -6.12
CA GLY A 103 -2.41 6.58 -7.51
C GLY A 103 -2.16 5.36 -8.40
N ILE A 104 -1.06 4.62 -8.18
CA ILE A 104 -0.78 3.39 -8.92
C ILE A 104 -1.89 2.35 -8.73
N PHE A 105 -2.41 2.18 -7.51
CA PHE A 105 -3.54 1.29 -7.27
C PHE A 105 -4.76 1.69 -8.10
N VAL A 106 -5.10 2.98 -8.13
CA VAL A 106 -6.23 3.50 -8.90
C VAL A 106 -6.03 3.28 -10.40
N ILE A 107 -4.83 3.53 -10.93
CA ILE A 107 -4.49 3.31 -12.34
C ILE A 107 -4.66 1.83 -12.71
N VAL A 108 -4.14 0.91 -11.89
CA VAL A 108 -4.28 -0.53 -12.12
C VAL A 108 -5.75 -0.95 -12.15
N ALA A 109 -6.56 -0.40 -11.25
CA ALA A 109 -8.00 -0.68 -11.24
C ALA A 109 -8.71 -0.17 -12.49
N ILE A 110 -8.39 1.03 -12.96
CA ILE A 110 -8.94 1.57 -14.21
C ILE A 110 -8.63 0.64 -15.37
N ILE A 111 -7.37 0.19 -15.49
CA ILE A 111 -6.94 -0.74 -16.55
C ILE A 111 -7.73 -2.05 -16.47
N GLN A 112 -7.89 -2.62 -15.28
CA GLN A 112 -8.66 -3.86 -15.09
C GLN A 112 -10.15 -3.68 -15.40
N LEU A 113 -10.75 -2.55 -15.00
CA LEU A 113 -12.15 -2.25 -15.32
C LEU A 113 -12.35 -2.10 -16.83
N ILE A 114 -11.43 -1.43 -17.54
CA ILE A 114 -11.47 -1.34 -19.00
C ILE A 114 -11.41 -2.75 -19.62
N ALA A 115 -10.54 -3.63 -19.11
CA ALA A 115 -10.41 -4.99 -19.61
C ALA A 115 -11.64 -5.89 -19.33
N ILE A 116 -12.47 -5.55 -18.34
CA ILE A 116 -13.71 -6.29 -18.04
C ILE A 116 -14.84 -5.95 -19.02
N TYR A 117 -14.89 -4.70 -19.48
CA TYR A 117 -16.01 -4.16 -20.27
C TYR A 117 -15.70 -3.97 -21.77
N ASN A 118 -14.46 -4.20 -22.19
CA ASN A 118 -14.05 -4.26 -23.61
C ASN A 118 -14.05 -5.70 -24.12
#